data_AF-A0A9E2KRX1-F1
#
_entry.id   AF-A0A9E2KRX1-F1
#
_cell.length_a   1.000
_cell.length_b   1.000
_cell.length_c   1.000
_cell.angle_alpha   90.00
_cell.angle_beta   90.00
_cell.angle_gamma   90.00
#
_symmetry.space_group_name_H-M   'P 1'
#
loop_
_entity.id
_entity.type
_entity.pdbx_description
1 polymer ?
#
loop_
_entity_poly.entity_id
_entity_poly.type
_entity_poly.pdbx_seq_one_letter_code
_entity_poly.pdbx_strand_id
1 'polypeptide(L)' 'MKKTKGFLILESIIAFTIAMLGVMTLELVIVTGQHNKQVIEERTDQKLANHIFKNVDIDQVIIHDKSYRRKH' A
#
# COMPACT_ATOMS: atom_id res chain seq x y z
N MET A 1 0.89 -6.88 50.13
CA MET A 1 1.89 -6.49 49.10
C MET A 1 2.14 -7.51 47.98
N LYS A 2 1.92 -8.83 48.13
CA LYS A 2 2.13 -9.79 47.02
C LYS A 2 1.11 -9.67 45.86
N LYS A 3 -0.16 -9.34 46.16
CA LYS A 3 -1.24 -9.21 45.14
C LYS A 3 -1.01 -8.05 44.15
N THR A 4 -0.40 -6.95 44.59
CA THR A 4 -0.16 -5.75 43.77
C THR A 4 0.90 -5.99 42.68
N LYS A 5 1.89 -6.85 42.95
CA LYS A 5 2.97 -7.16 41.99
C LYS A 5 2.46 -7.97 40.79
N GLY A 6 1.57 -8.93 41.01
CA GLY A 6 0.99 -9.72 39.91
C GLY A 6 0.07 -8.89 39.00
N PHE A 7 -0.65 -7.94 39.59
CA PHE A 7 -1.50 -7.00 38.85
C PHE A 7 -0.68 -6.09 37.91
N LEU A 8 0.41 -5.51 38.41
CA LEU A 8 1.32 -4.68 37.61
C LEU A 8 1.97 -5.45 36.43
N ILE A 9 2.32 -6.72 36.64
CA ILE A 9 2.90 -7.57 35.58
C ILE A 9 1.85 -7.81 34.49
N LEU A 10 0.61 -8.10 34.86
CA LEU A 10 -0.48 -8.31 33.90
C LEU A 10 -0.77 -7.04 33.08
N GLU A 11 -0.86 -5.88 33.74
CA GLU A 11 -1.04 -4.60 33.05
C GLU A 11 0.11 -4.32 32.07
N SER A 12 1.34 -4.63 32.45
CA SER A 12 2.52 -4.45 31.60
C SER A 12 2.47 -5.36 30.37
N ILE A 13 2.06 -6.62 30.53
CA ILE A 13 1.89 -7.57 29.42
C ILE A 13 0.80 -7.09 28.46
N ILE A 14 -0.32 -6.59 28.99
CA ILE A 14 -1.42 -6.06 28.17
C ILE A 14 -0.94 -4.82 27.42
N ALA A 15 -0.29 -3.87 28.09
CA ALA A 15 0.25 -2.67 27.46
C ALA A 15 1.27 -3.01 26.36
N PHE A 16 2.17 -3.97 26.61
CA PHE A 16 3.12 -4.45 25.63
C PHE A 16 2.44 -5.09 24.41
N THR A 17 1.41 -5.90 24.65
CA THR A 17 0.62 -6.53 23.58
C THR A 17 -0.04 -5.48 22.69
N ILE A 18 -0.66 -4.46 23.30
CA ILE A 18 -1.27 -3.34 22.57
C ILE A 18 -0.22 -2.59 21.75
N ALA A 19 0.96 -2.32 22.33
CA ALA A 19 2.06 -1.67 21.62
C ALA A 19 2.51 -2.48 20.40
N MET A 20 2.66 -3.81 20.53
CA MET A 20 3.02 -4.69 19.40
C MET A 20 1.95 -4.69 18.32
N LEU A 21 0.67 -4.76 18.68
CA LEU A 21 -0.45 -4.64 17.73
C LEU A 21 -0.40 -3.29 16.98
N GLY A 22 -0.05 -2.20 17.66
CA GLY A 22 0.13 -0.89 17.04
C GLY A 22 1.24 -0.88 15.99
N VAL A 23 2.39 -1.49 16.30
CA VAL A 23 3.50 -1.58 15.34
C VAL A 23 3.15 -2.45 14.13
N MET A 24 2.51 -3.60 14.35
CA MET A 24 2.10 -4.50 13.26
C MET A 24 1.07 -3.86 12.33
N THR A 25 0.09 -3.13 12.89
CA THR A 25 -0.90 -2.41 12.07
C THR A 25 -0.26 -1.28 11.27
N LEU A 26 0.70 -0.55 11.83
CA LEU A 26 1.46 0.46 11.10
C LEU A 26 2.25 -0.14 9.94
N GLU A 27 2.95 -1.25 10.18
CA GLU A 27 3.67 -1.99 9.13
C GLU A 27 2.74 -2.39 7.99
N LEU A 28 1.58 -2.99 8.32
CA LEU A 28 0.58 -3.40 7.34
C LEU A 28 0.09 -2.22 6.49
N VAL A 29 -0.16 -1.06 7.12
CA VAL A 29 -0.58 0.17 6.43
C VAL A 29 0.50 0.66 5.47
N ILE A 30 1.78 0.60 5.85
CA ILE A 30 2.90 1.01 4.99
C ILE A 30 3.00 0.08 3.77
N VAL A 31 3.01 -1.24 3.99
CA VAL A 31 3.11 -2.24 2.91
C VAL A 31 1.93 -2.13 1.95
N THR A 32 0.71 -2.07 2.50
CA THR A 32 -0.51 -1.93 1.69
C THR A 32 -0.52 -0.60 0.94
N GLY A 33 -0.04 0.47 1.57
CA GLY A 33 0.07 1.78 0.94
C GLY A 33 1.03 1.78 -0.26
N GLN A 34 2.18 1.12 -0.15
CA GLN A 34 3.13 0.97 -1.26
C GLN A 34 2.55 0.14 -2.40
N HIS A 35 1.94 -1.01 -2.09
CA HIS A 35 1.30 -1.85 -3.09
C HIS A 35 0.15 -1.12 -3.80
N ASN A 36 -0.69 -0.40 -3.05
CA ASN A 36 -1.79 0.37 -3.63
C ASN A 36 -1.29 1.50 -4.55
N LYS A 37 -0.19 2.18 -4.20
CA LYS A 37 0.41 3.19 -5.09
C LYS A 37 0.77 2.60 -6.44
N GLN A 38 1.46 1.46 -6.47
CA GLN A 38 1.84 0.79 -7.71
C GLN A 38 0.61 0.38 -8.55
N VAL A 39 -0.41 -0.19 -7.92
CA VAL A 39 -1.65 -0.58 -8.62
C VAL A 39 -2.39 0.63 -9.18
N ILE A 40 -2.46 1.74 -8.43
CA ILE A 40 -3.10 2.98 -8.89
C ILE A 40 -2.31 3.60 -10.05
N GLU A 41 -0.98 3.63 -9.95
CA GLU A 41 -0.08 4.12 -10.99
C GLU A 41 -0.29 3.34 -12.29
N GLU A 42 -0.23 2.00 -12.24
CA GLU A 42 -0.45 1.16 -13.44
C GLU A 42 -1.81 1.37 -14.08
N ARG A 43 -2.87 1.47 -13.27
CA ARG A 43 -4.24 1.73 -13.77
C ARG A 43 -4.37 3.11 -14.38
N THR A 44 -3.69 4.10 -13.81
CA THR A 44 -3.72 5.49 -14.28
C THR A 44 -2.96 5.61 -15.59
N ASP A 45 -1.76 5.03 -15.67
CA ASP A 45 -0.95 4.99 -16.88
C ASP A 45 -1.67 4.25 -18.00
N GLN A 46 -2.32 3.12 -17.70
CA GLN A 46 -3.11 2.40 -18.70
C GLN A 46 -4.31 3.22 -19.21
N LYS A 47 -5.01 3.94 -18.32
CA LYS A 47 -6.09 4.85 -18.72
C LYS A 47 -5.58 6.00 -19.58
N LEU A 48 -4.43 6.57 -19.22
CA LEU A 48 -3.79 7.63 -19.97
C LEU A 48 -3.36 7.15 -21.36
N ALA A 49 -2.71 5.99 -21.46
CA ALA A 49 -2.35 5.37 -22.73
C ALA A 49 -3.56 5.17 -23.63
N ASN A 50 -4.64 4.61 -23.07
CA ASN A 50 -5.89 4.42 -23.80
C ASN A 50 -6.53 5.74 -24.25
N HIS A 51 -6.44 6.79 -23.43
CA HIS A 51 -6.92 8.12 -23.82
C HIS A 51 -6.10 8.70 -24.97
N ILE A 52 -4.78 8.54 -24.96
CA ILE A 52 -3.90 8.99 -26.04
C ILE A 52 -4.22 8.23 -27.33
N PHE A 53 -4.34 6.90 -27.29
CA PHE A 53 -4.67 6.09 -28.47
C PHE A 53 -6.01 6.41 -29.11
N LYS A 54 -6.98 6.93 -28.33
CA LYS A 54 -8.28 7.38 -28.84
C LYS A 54 -8.23 8.71 -29.58
N ASN A 55 -7.28 9.58 -29.22
CA ASN A 55 -7.21 10.95 -29.74
C ASN A 55 -6.06 11.17 -30.72
N VAL A 56 -5.07 10.28 -30.73
CA VAL A 56 -3.85 10.40 -31.52
C VAL A 56 -3.61 9.08 -32.24
N ASP A 57 -3.28 9.15 -33.53
CA ASP A 57 -2.98 7.96 -34.32
C ASP A 57 -1.54 7.49 -34.12
N ILE A 58 -1.30 6.83 -33.00
CA ILE A 58 -0.02 6.21 -32.65
C ILE A 58 -0.24 4.79 -32.13
N ASP A 59 0.67 3.88 -32.46
CA ASP A 59 0.54 2.46 -32.10
C ASP A 59 1.23 2.11 -30.77
N GLN A 60 2.09 2.99 -30.27
CA GLN A 60 2.81 2.82 -29.02
C GLN A 60 2.98 4.17 -28.32
N VAL A 61 2.82 4.16 -26.99
CA VAL A 61 3.10 5.31 -26.12
C VAL A 61 3.94 4.85 -24.94
N ILE A 62 4.92 5.67 -24.56
CA ILE A 62 5.75 5.44 -23.37
C ILE A 62 5.23 6.37 -22.28
N ILE A 63 4.87 5.82 -21.13
CA ILE A 63 4.44 6.57 -19.96
C ILE A 63 5.32 6.12 -18.80
N HIS A 64 5.99 7.08 -18.15
CA HIS A 64 7.10 6.83 -17.24
C HIS A 64 8.11 5.86 -17.90
N ASP A 65 8.29 4.67 -17.33
CA ASP A 65 9.24 3.67 -17.81
C ASP A 65 8.57 2.49 -18.53
N LYS A 66 7.26 2.55 -18.78
CA LYS A 66 6.47 1.46 -19.37
C LYS A 66 5.99 1.80 -20.79
N SER A 67 6.22 0.88 -21.72
CA SER A 67 5.68 0.97 -23.07
C SER A 67 4.28 0.33 -23.14
N TYR A 68 3.29 1.10 -23.54
CA TYR A 68 1.95 0.62 -23.82
C TYR A 68 1.76 0.55 -25.33
N ARG A 69 1.16 -0.53 -25.82
CA ARG A 69 0.80 -0.70 -27.23
C ARG A 69 -0.71 -0.66 -27.40
N ARG A 70 -1.15 -0.11 -28.52
CA ARG A 70 -2.55 -0.14 -28.93
C ARG A 70 -2.97 -1.61 -29.07
N LYS A 71 -3.97 -2.03 -28.28
CA LYS A 71 -4.58 -3.34 -28.48
C LYS A 71 -5.49 -3.23 -29.71
N HIS A 72 -5.21 -4.05 -30.72
CA HIS A 72 -6.07 -4.25 -31.88
C HIS A 72 -7.47 -4.71 -31.48
#